data_AF-A0A2Z2PD87-F1
#
_entry.id   AF-A0A2Z2PD87-F1
#
_cell.length_a   1.000
_cell.length_b   1.000
_cell.length_c   1.000
_cell.angle_alpha   90.00
_cell.angle_beta   90.00
_cell.angle_gamma   90.00
#
_symmetry.space_group_name_H-M   'P 1'
#
loop_
_entity.id
_entity.type
_entity.pdbx_description
1 polymer ?
#
loop_
_entity_poly.entity_id
_entity_poly.type
_entity_poly.pdbx_seq_one_letter_code
_entity_poly.pdbx_strand_id
1 'polypeptide(L)'
;MNPHFALPAHGVQRAVGLALALAIAGSWLGLHAYAMFVFELTWTNWPYALVMAVVQCWLSVGVFIVCHDAMHGTLVPGRPRVNGAIGTVLLALYAGFGWKHLRDAHLAHHRLAGHPGDPDFDENNPADFVRWYATFFRRYFGWRSILYVHTVVGIYWLVIGIPMAQIVLLYGMPALGSSLQLFYFGTFRPHCHREGQPFADRHNARSNDFGTLASLATCFHFGYHLEHHHRPDVPWWALPAAKRAGVGEVELAARVPA
;
A
#
# COMPACT_ATOMS: atom_id res chain seq x y z
N MET A 1 16.89 -16.94 12.27
CA MET A 1 15.54 -16.45 12.62
C MET A 1 15.51 -16.18 14.11
N ASN A 2 15.31 -14.94 14.52
CA ASN A 2 15.31 -14.55 15.93
C ASN A 2 14.06 -15.15 16.61
N PRO A 3 14.19 -16.06 17.60
CA PRO A 3 13.07 -16.82 18.17
C PRO A 3 12.08 -15.99 19.01
N HIS A 4 12.31 -14.68 19.17
CA HIS A 4 11.60 -13.84 20.13
C HIS A 4 10.37 -13.10 19.57
N PHE A 5 10.08 -13.18 18.27
CA PHE A 5 8.88 -12.55 17.70
C PHE A 5 7.73 -13.57 17.49
N ALA A 6 6.74 -13.51 18.38
CA ALA A 6 5.51 -14.29 18.29
C ALA A 6 4.35 -13.45 17.78
N LEU A 7 3.53 -14.03 16.89
CA LEU A 7 2.28 -13.43 16.47
C LEU A 7 1.21 -13.56 17.56
N PRO A 8 0.27 -12.61 17.64
CA PRO A 8 -0.88 -12.76 18.50
C PRO A 8 -1.74 -13.95 18.04
N ALA A 9 -2.54 -14.49 18.97
CA ALA A 9 -3.50 -15.54 18.64
C ALA A 9 -4.42 -15.09 17.50
N HIS A 10 -4.79 -16.02 16.60
CA HIS A 10 -5.60 -15.69 15.42
C HIS A 10 -6.89 -14.91 15.75
N GLY A 11 -7.53 -15.18 16.89
CA GLY A 11 -8.73 -14.42 17.32
C GLY A 11 -8.44 -12.94 17.55
N VAL A 12 -7.35 -12.63 18.24
CA VAL A 12 -6.90 -11.25 18.51
C VAL A 12 -6.48 -10.57 17.22
N GLN A 13 -5.67 -11.25 16.38
CA GLN A 13 -5.25 -10.70 15.09
C GLN A 13 -6.44 -10.36 14.20
N ARG A 14 -7.45 -11.24 14.12
CA ARG A 14 -8.70 -10.98 13.38
C ARG A 14 -9.43 -9.75 13.92
N ALA A 15 -9.58 -9.65 15.23
CA ALA A 15 -10.30 -8.53 15.85
C ALA A 15 -9.60 -7.19 15.57
N VAL A 16 -8.28 -7.12 15.78
CA VAL A 16 -7.48 -5.91 15.50
C VAL A 16 -7.50 -5.58 14.02
N GLY A 17 -7.24 -6.56 13.14
CA GLY A 17 -7.22 -6.36 11.70
C GLY A 17 -8.54 -5.83 11.16
N LEU A 18 -9.67 -6.43 11.55
CA LEU A 18 -10.99 -5.98 11.12
C LEU A 18 -11.38 -4.62 11.70
N ALA A 19 -11.02 -4.33 12.96
CA ALA A 19 -11.28 -3.03 13.56
C ALA A 19 -10.50 -1.91 12.85
N LEU A 20 -9.21 -2.14 12.55
CA LEU A 20 -8.39 -1.19 11.81
C LEU A 20 -8.85 -1.05 10.35
N ALA A 21 -9.20 -2.16 9.70
CA ALA A 21 -9.75 -2.13 8.35
C ALA A 21 -11.05 -1.32 8.27
N LEU A 22 -11.96 -1.51 9.23
CA LEU A 22 -13.20 -0.75 9.32
C LEU A 22 -12.92 0.73 9.59
N ALA A 23 -12.00 1.06 10.50
CA ALA A 23 -11.63 2.44 10.79
C ALA A 23 -11.03 3.14 9.56
N ILE A 24 -10.10 2.49 8.86
CA ILE A 24 -9.44 3.04 7.67
C ILE A 24 -10.43 3.16 6.51
N ALA A 25 -11.09 2.06 6.10
CA ALA A 25 -11.99 2.08 4.95
C ALA A 25 -13.26 2.89 5.22
N GLY A 26 -13.77 2.87 6.45
CA GLY A 26 -14.90 3.69 6.87
C GLY A 26 -14.57 5.17 6.87
N SER A 27 -13.40 5.57 7.39
CA SER A 27 -12.95 6.97 7.34
C SER A 27 -12.68 7.42 5.91
N TRP A 28 -12.06 6.57 5.09
CA TRP A 28 -11.81 6.83 3.67
C TRP A 28 -13.11 7.07 2.89
N LEU A 29 -14.10 6.19 3.07
CA LEU A 29 -15.39 6.30 2.40
C LEU A 29 -16.20 7.47 2.94
N GLY A 30 -16.18 7.69 4.26
CA GLY A 30 -16.89 8.79 4.91
C GLY A 30 -16.34 10.15 4.49
N LEU A 31 -15.01 10.32 4.48
CA LEU A 31 -14.37 11.54 4.01
C LEU A 31 -14.63 11.77 2.52
N HIS A 32 -14.53 10.72 1.69
CA HIS A 32 -14.87 10.81 0.27
C HIS A 32 -16.32 11.24 0.05
N ALA A 33 -17.26 10.62 0.77
CA ALA A 33 -18.68 10.96 0.66
C ALA A 33 -18.96 12.40 1.11
N TYR A 34 -18.39 12.84 2.22
CA TYR A 34 -18.49 14.23 2.66
C TYR A 34 -17.91 15.19 1.61
N ALA A 35 -16.70 14.90 1.12
CA ALA A 35 -16.00 15.71 0.14
C ALA A 35 -16.73 15.83 -1.21
N MET A 36 -17.45 14.78 -1.64
CA MET A 36 -18.17 14.78 -2.91
C MET A 36 -19.59 15.34 -2.81
N PHE A 37 -20.29 15.08 -1.69
CA PHE A 37 -21.74 15.30 -1.62
C PHE A 37 -22.19 16.36 -0.61
N VAL A 38 -21.30 16.83 0.26
CA VAL A 38 -21.64 17.80 1.32
C VAL A 38 -20.75 19.03 1.26
N PHE A 39 -19.45 18.85 1.03
CA PHE A 39 -18.51 19.95 0.91
C PHE A 39 -18.68 20.67 -0.43
N GLU A 40 -18.67 21.99 -0.40
CA GLU A 40 -18.64 22.85 -1.59
C GLU A 40 -17.31 23.60 -1.63
N LEU A 41 -16.51 23.37 -2.67
CA LEU A 41 -15.24 24.06 -2.84
C LEU A 41 -15.43 25.53 -3.23
N THR A 42 -14.87 26.42 -2.44
CA THR A 42 -14.85 27.87 -2.69
C THR A 42 -13.45 28.45 -2.51
N TRP A 43 -13.26 29.70 -2.95
CA TRP A 43 -11.99 30.41 -2.77
C TRP A 43 -11.63 30.72 -1.32
N THR A 44 -12.58 30.63 -0.38
CA THR A 44 -12.31 30.90 1.04
C THR A 44 -12.00 29.62 1.82
N ASN A 45 -12.36 28.45 1.30
CA ASN A 45 -12.24 27.17 2.01
C ASN A 45 -11.26 26.16 1.37
N TRP A 46 -10.56 26.53 0.29
CA TRP A 46 -9.57 25.67 -0.37
C TRP A 46 -8.48 25.09 0.55
N PRO A 47 -8.04 25.74 1.66
CA PRO A 47 -7.07 25.11 2.56
C PRO A 47 -7.64 23.86 3.22
N TYR A 48 -8.93 23.86 3.57
CA TYR A 48 -9.61 22.68 4.11
C TYR A 48 -9.69 21.57 3.06
N ALA A 49 -9.95 21.93 1.80
CA ALA A 49 -9.92 20.97 0.70
C ALA A 49 -8.54 20.31 0.53
N LEU A 50 -7.44 21.05 0.70
CA LEU A 50 -6.11 20.45 0.68
C LEU A 50 -5.86 19.51 1.85
N VAL A 51 -6.30 19.87 3.06
CA VAL A 51 -6.20 18.97 4.22
C VAL A 51 -6.99 17.68 3.95
N MET A 52 -8.22 17.80 3.46
CA MET A 52 -9.02 16.63 3.08
C MET A 52 -8.34 15.81 1.99
N ALA A 53 -7.75 16.43 0.96
CA ALA A 53 -7.04 15.74 -0.10
C ALA A 53 -5.83 14.94 0.43
N VAL A 54 -5.05 15.54 1.33
CA VAL A 54 -3.89 14.87 1.97
C VAL A 54 -4.34 13.71 2.84
N VAL A 55 -5.38 13.90 3.67
CA VAL A 55 -5.93 12.83 4.51
C VAL A 55 -6.54 11.73 3.66
N GLN A 56 -7.27 12.07 2.60
CA GLN A 56 -7.84 11.11 1.65
C GLN A 56 -6.76 10.31 0.93
N CYS A 57 -5.64 10.96 0.57
CA CYS A 57 -4.47 10.32 -0.02
C CYS A 57 -3.89 9.28 0.96
N TRP A 58 -3.61 9.70 2.19
CA TRP A 58 -3.07 8.79 3.22
C TRP A 58 -4.04 7.64 3.55
N LEU A 59 -5.34 7.91 3.66
CA LEU A 59 -6.35 6.86 3.84
C LEU A 59 -6.44 5.91 2.65
N SER A 60 -6.22 6.39 1.43
CA SER A 60 -6.18 5.54 0.22
C SER A 60 -5.00 4.57 0.30
N VAL A 61 -3.82 5.03 0.71
CA VAL A 61 -2.69 4.14 1.03
C VAL A 61 -3.13 3.09 2.05
N GLY A 62 -3.78 3.50 3.13
CA GLY A 62 -4.31 2.59 4.15
C GLY A 62 -5.28 1.53 3.61
N VAL A 63 -6.21 1.90 2.73
CA VAL A 63 -7.13 0.97 2.07
C VAL A 63 -6.36 -0.08 1.27
N PHE A 64 -5.32 0.32 0.54
CA PHE A 64 -4.47 -0.62 -0.18
C PHE A 64 -3.70 -1.54 0.76
N ILE A 65 -3.23 -1.03 1.90
CA ILE A 65 -2.55 -1.82 2.92
C ILE A 65 -3.48 -2.87 3.57
N VAL A 66 -4.76 -2.55 3.77
CA VAL A 66 -5.77 -3.55 4.18
C VAL A 66 -5.93 -4.64 3.11
N CYS A 67 -5.94 -4.25 1.83
CA CYS A 67 -5.99 -5.21 0.72
C CYS A 67 -4.75 -6.11 0.68
N HIS A 68 -3.57 -5.54 0.92
CA HIS A 68 -2.31 -6.26 1.00
C HIS A 68 -2.32 -7.30 2.13
N ASP A 69 -2.72 -6.93 3.35
CA ASP A 69 -2.87 -7.88 4.46
C ASP A 69 -3.88 -8.99 4.10
N ALA A 70 -4.93 -8.65 3.36
CA ALA A 70 -5.87 -9.65 2.84
C ALA A 70 -5.20 -10.60 1.82
N MET A 71 -4.29 -10.12 0.98
CA MET A 71 -3.56 -10.95 0.00
C MET A 71 -2.65 -11.97 0.69
N HIS A 72 -2.02 -11.60 1.80
CA HIS A 72 -1.26 -12.52 2.65
C HIS A 72 -2.14 -13.38 3.58
N GLY A 73 -3.43 -13.03 3.70
CA GLY A 73 -4.37 -13.68 4.60
C GLY A 73 -4.20 -13.29 6.08
N THR A 74 -3.42 -12.25 6.36
CA THR A 74 -3.12 -11.74 7.71
C THR A 74 -4.23 -10.84 8.27
N LEU A 75 -5.09 -10.29 7.41
CA LEU A 75 -6.28 -9.52 7.83
C LEU A 75 -7.29 -10.41 8.59
N VAL A 76 -7.65 -11.56 8.01
CA VAL A 76 -8.48 -12.58 8.67
C VAL A 76 -7.83 -13.98 8.59
N PRO A 77 -6.88 -14.29 9.50
CA PRO A 77 -6.17 -15.57 9.50
C PRO A 77 -7.08 -16.79 9.46
N GLY A 78 -6.78 -17.73 8.56
CA GLY A 78 -7.53 -18.97 8.33
C GLY A 78 -8.84 -18.80 7.56
N ARG A 79 -9.17 -17.60 7.06
CA ARG A 79 -10.41 -17.33 6.29
C ARG A 79 -10.13 -16.69 4.93
N PRO A 80 -9.49 -17.39 3.97
CA PRO A 80 -9.09 -16.82 2.69
C PRO A 80 -10.27 -16.28 1.86
N ARG A 81 -11.47 -16.86 1.98
CA ARG A 81 -12.68 -16.35 1.29
C ARG A 81 -13.10 -14.97 1.80
N VAL A 82 -12.98 -14.74 3.12
CA VAL A 82 -13.32 -13.45 3.74
C VAL A 82 -12.32 -12.39 3.31
N ASN A 83 -11.01 -12.71 3.37
CA ASN A 83 -9.96 -11.83 2.86
C ASN A 83 -10.18 -11.46 1.40
N GLY A 84 -10.47 -12.45 0.55
CA GLY A 84 -10.75 -12.23 -0.86
C GLY A 84 -11.97 -11.35 -1.12
N ALA A 85 -13.05 -11.54 -0.35
CA ALA A 85 -14.25 -10.71 -0.47
C ALA A 85 -13.97 -9.24 -0.07
N ILE A 86 -13.34 -9.02 1.09
CA ILE A 86 -13.00 -7.66 1.56
C ILE A 86 -12.06 -6.98 0.56
N GLY A 87 -10.98 -7.66 0.16
CA GLY A 87 -10.02 -7.11 -0.78
C GLY A 87 -10.61 -6.85 -2.17
N THR A 88 -11.55 -7.68 -2.64
CA THR A 88 -12.27 -7.43 -3.90
C THR A 88 -13.08 -6.14 -3.84
N VAL A 89 -13.83 -5.93 -2.77
CA VAL A 89 -14.64 -4.71 -2.60
C VAL A 89 -13.76 -3.48 -2.51
N LEU A 90 -12.72 -3.51 -1.66
CA LEU A 90 -11.85 -2.36 -1.45
C LEU A 90 -11.02 -2.01 -2.69
N LEU A 91 -10.49 -2.99 -3.42
CA LEU A 91 -9.77 -2.73 -4.69
C LEU A 91 -10.68 -2.21 -5.79
N ALA A 92 -11.93 -2.69 -5.85
CA ALA A 92 -12.92 -2.15 -6.78
C ALA A 92 -13.24 -0.68 -6.45
N LEU A 93 -13.47 -0.35 -5.17
CA LEU A 93 -13.70 1.02 -4.72
C LEU A 93 -12.49 1.94 -4.98
N TYR A 94 -11.27 1.43 -4.80
CA TYR A 94 -10.04 2.20 -4.96
C TYR A 94 -9.86 2.74 -6.39
N ALA A 95 -9.91 1.86 -7.40
CA ALA A 95 -9.73 2.25 -8.80
C ALA A 95 -10.25 1.20 -9.81
N GLY A 96 -11.24 0.39 -9.40
CA GLY A 96 -11.73 -0.71 -10.24
C GLY A 96 -10.71 -1.83 -10.42
N PHE A 97 -9.79 -2.01 -9.47
CA PHE A 97 -8.74 -3.04 -9.57
C PHE A 97 -9.30 -4.44 -9.35
N GLY A 98 -8.76 -5.41 -10.10
CA GLY A 98 -9.16 -6.81 -10.00
C GLY A 98 -8.37 -7.56 -8.93
N TRP A 99 -9.06 -8.09 -7.91
CA TRP A 99 -8.47 -8.84 -6.80
C TRP A 99 -7.45 -9.91 -7.23
N LYS A 100 -7.85 -10.81 -8.12
CA LYS A 100 -6.98 -11.91 -8.55
C LYS A 100 -5.69 -11.40 -9.19
N HIS A 101 -5.80 -10.38 -10.05
CA HIS A 101 -4.64 -9.81 -10.74
C HIS A 101 -3.64 -9.20 -9.77
N LEU A 102 -4.10 -8.34 -8.85
CA LEU A 102 -3.24 -7.67 -7.88
C LEU A 102 -2.63 -8.66 -6.89
N ARG A 103 -3.43 -9.60 -6.36
CA ARG A 103 -2.93 -10.65 -5.45
C ARG A 103 -1.87 -11.52 -6.11
N ASP A 104 -2.13 -12.02 -7.32
CA ASP A 104 -1.21 -12.93 -8.00
C ASP A 104 0.09 -12.20 -8.37
N ALA A 105 0.01 -10.92 -8.77
CA ALA A 105 1.18 -10.08 -9.01
C ALA A 105 1.99 -9.84 -7.72
N HIS A 106 1.32 -9.46 -6.63
CA HIS A 106 1.97 -9.24 -5.34
C HIS A 106 2.69 -10.51 -4.80
N LEU A 107 2.06 -11.67 -4.95
CA LEU A 107 2.69 -12.95 -4.58
C LEU A 107 3.87 -13.32 -5.51
N ALA A 108 3.81 -12.92 -6.79
CA ALA A 108 4.93 -13.11 -7.71
C ALA A 108 6.11 -12.20 -7.33
N HIS A 109 5.84 -10.95 -6.96
CA HIS A 109 6.84 -10.02 -6.43
C HIS A 109 7.57 -10.63 -5.22
N HIS A 110 6.85 -11.16 -4.23
CA HIS A 110 7.48 -11.83 -3.08
C HIS A 110 8.41 -13.01 -3.43
N ARG A 111 8.16 -13.70 -4.55
CA ARG A 111 8.96 -14.85 -4.99
C ARG A 111 10.15 -14.44 -5.83
N LEU A 112 10.02 -13.36 -6.59
CA LEU A 112 10.97 -12.94 -7.63
C LEU A 112 11.55 -11.55 -7.36
N ALA A 113 11.38 -11.00 -6.16
CA ALA A 113 11.73 -9.62 -5.82
C ALA A 113 13.10 -9.21 -6.39
N GLY A 114 13.13 -8.17 -7.22
CA GLY A 114 14.38 -7.66 -7.84
C GLY A 114 15.00 -8.57 -8.93
N HIS A 115 14.28 -9.59 -9.39
CA HIS A 115 14.70 -10.49 -10.47
C HIS A 115 13.77 -10.40 -11.70
N PRO A 116 14.21 -10.87 -12.88
CA PRO A 116 13.36 -10.97 -14.05
C PRO A 116 12.06 -11.72 -13.76
N GLY A 117 10.93 -11.14 -14.16
CA GLY A 117 9.59 -11.68 -13.91
C GLY A 117 8.90 -11.16 -12.64
N ASP A 118 9.58 -10.37 -11.81
CA ASP A 118 8.92 -9.58 -10.76
C ASP A 118 8.03 -8.49 -11.42
N PRO A 119 6.71 -8.51 -11.21
CA PRO A 119 5.82 -7.52 -11.81
C PRO A 119 6.06 -6.10 -11.30
N ASP A 120 6.61 -5.96 -10.10
CA ASP A 120 6.86 -4.69 -9.42
C ASP A 120 8.25 -4.12 -9.68
N PHE A 121 9.13 -4.86 -10.37
CA PHE A 121 10.50 -4.45 -10.69
C PHE A 121 10.67 -4.07 -12.15
N ASP A 122 11.36 -2.95 -12.40
CA ASP A 122 11.79 -2.56 -13.75
C ASP A 122 13.26 -2.95 -13.95
N GLU A 123 13.47 -4.15 -14.51
CA GLU A 123 14.81 -4.70 -14.75
C GLU A 123 15.67 -3.84 -15.69
N ASN A 124 15.04 -3.06 -16.57
CA ASN A 124 15.74 -2.21 -17.53
C ASN A 124 16.12 -0.87 -16.91
N ASN A 125 15.41 -0.45 -15.86
CA ASN A 125 15.58 0.85 -15.21
C ASN A 125 15.60 0.71 -13.67
N PRO A 126 16.43 -0.17 -13.08
CA PRO A 126 16.29 -0.59 -11.69
C PRO A 126 16.74 0.47 -10.67
N ALA A 127 17.24 1.62 -11.16
CA ALA A 127 17.60 2.79 -10.38
C ALA A 127 16.82 4.08 -10.75
N ASP A 128 16.09 4.09 -11.87
CA ASP A 128 15.41 5.29 -12.37
C ASP A 128 13.97 5.34 -11.86
N PHE A 129 13.71 6.30 -10.96
CA PHE A 129 12.41 6.46 -10.33
C PHE A 129 11.27 6.73 -11.33
N VAL A 130 11.50 7.60 -12.30
CA VAL A 130 10.43 8.08 -13.20
C VAL A 130 10.04 7.01 -14.18
N ARG A 131 11.03 6.35 -14.79
CA ARG A 131 10.79 5.26 -15.76
C ARG A 131 10.11 4.09 -15.08
N TRP A 132 10.60 3.70 -13.91
CA TRP A 132 10.02 2.59 -13.16
C TRP A 132 8.58 2.92 -12.70
N TYR A 133 8.31 4.13 -12.18
CA TYR A 133 6.94 4.50 -11.83
C TYR A 133 6.00 4.43 -13.05
N ALA A 134 6.46 4.86 -14.23
CA ALA A 134 5.66 4.76 -15.45
C ALA A 134 5.39 3.30 -15.85
N THR A 135 6.39 2.41 -15.74
CA THR A 135 6.23 0.97 -15.97
C THR A 135 5.23 0.34 -14.99
N PHE A 136 5.40 0.61 -13.69
CA PHE A 136 4.53 0.14 -12.62
C PHE A 136 3.08 0.61 -12.83
N PHE A 137 2.87 1.91 -13.04
CA PHE A 137 1.55 2.49 -13.23
C PHE A 137 0.82 1.89 -14.43
N ARG A 138 1.50 1.73 -15.58
CA ARG A 138 0.89 1.15 -16.79
C ARG A 138 0.53 -0.33 -16.63
N ARG A 139 1.28 -1.07 -15.80
CA ARG A 139 1.02 -2.49 -15.56
C ARG A 139 -0.26 -2.72 -14.76
N TYR A 140 -0.50 -1.88 -13.75
CA TYR A 140 -1.65 -2.04 -12.87
C TYR A 140 -2.86 -1.19 -13.28
N PHE A 141 -2.65 0.03 -13.76
CA PHE A 141 -3.71 0.93 -14.20
C PHE A 141 -3.98 0.78 -15.70
N GLY A 142 -4.67 -0.31 -16.04
CA GLY A 142 -5.05 -0.66 -17.41
C GLY A 142 -6.37 -0.03 -17.88
N TRP A 143 -6.78 -0.39 -19.09
CA TRP A 143 -8.00 0.14 -19.74
C TRP A 143 -9.29 -0.06 -18.93
N ARG A 144 -9.40 -1.13 -18.14
CA ARG A 144 -10.56 -1.39 -17.27
C ARG A 144 -10.67 -0.36 -16.15
N SER A 145 -9.54 -0.03 -15.50
CA SER A 145 -9.47 1.01 -14.48
C SER A 145 -9.72 2.39 -15.08
N ILE A 146 -9.20 2.65 -16.28
CA ILE A 146 -9.50 3.88 -17.03
C ILE A 146 -11.02 4.00 -17.24
N LEU A 147 -11.66 2.97 -17.80
CA LEU A 147 -13.11 2.96 -18.03
C LEU A 147 -13.88 3.18 -16.73
N TYR A 148 -13.53 2.45 -15.67
CA TYR A 148 -14.16 2.57 -14.35
C TYR A 148 -14.07 4.00 -13.81
N VAL A 149 -12.87 4.58 -13.76
CA VAL A 149 -12.66 5.94 -13.25
C VAL A 149 -13.41 6.97 -14.10
N HIS A 150 -13.41 6.84 -15.43
CA HIS A 150 -14.16 7.75 -16.30
C HIS A 150 -15.67 7.64 -16.10
N THR A 151 -16.19 6.42 -15.85
CA THR A 151 -17.61 6.24 -15.50
C THR A 151 -17.93 6.94 -14.18
N VAL A 152 -17.14 6.75 -13.13
CA VAL A 152 -17.37 7.41 -11.83
C VAL A 152 -17.31 8.94 -11.95
N VAL A 153 -16.25 9.47 -12.59
CA VAL A 153 -16.08 10.91 -12.82
C VAL A 153 -17.21 11.47 -13.68
N GLY A 154 -17.62 10.75 -14.72
CA GLY A 154 -18.73 11.14 -15.59
C GLY A 154 -20.06 11.23 -14.83
N ILE A 155 -20.35 10.27 -13.94
CA ILE A 155 -21.53 10.30 -13.08
C ILE A 155 -21.46 11.51 -12.14
N TYR A 156 -20.34 11.72 -11.44
CA TYR A 156 -20.17 12.86 -10.54
C TYR A 156 -20.37 14.20 -11.24
N TRP A 157 -19.77 14.35 -12.42
CA TRP A 157 -19.81 15.61 -13.13
C TRP A 157 -21.14 15.86 -13.85
N LEU A 158 -21.64 14.88 -14.61
CA LEU A 158 -22.77 15.08 -15.54
C LEU A 158 -24.13 14.73 -14.95
N VAL A 159 -24.17 13.82 -13.96
CA VAL A 159 -25.44 13.36 -13.34
C VAL A 159 -25.66 14.06 -12.01
N ILE A 160 -24.62 14.16 -11.17
CA ILE A 160 -24.73 14.75 -9.83
C ILE A 160 -24.43 16.26 -9.86
N GLY A 161 -23.61 16.72 -10.81
CA GLY A 161 -23.29 18.14 -10.96
C GLY A 161 -22.13 18.62 -10.07
N ILE A 162 -21.26 17.72 -9.59
CA ILE A 162 -20.11 18.09 -8.78
C ILE A 162 -19.09 18.85 -9.65
N PRO A 163 -18.57 20.01 -9.21
CA PRO A 163 -17.58 20.77 -9.97
C PRO A 163 -16.33 19.95 -10.27
N MET A 164 -15.83 20.01 -11.51
CA MET A 164 -14.64 19.25 -11.93
C MET A 164 -13.42 19.53 -11.06
N ALA A 165 -13.22 20.79 -10.63
CA ALA A 165 -12.12 21.15 -9.73
C ALA A 165 -12.18 20.37 -8.40
N GLN A 166 -13.38 20.17 -7.85
CA GLN A 166 -13.59 19.41 -6.62
C GLN A 166 -13.34 17.91 -6.82
N ILE A 167 -13.82 17.34 -7.93
CA ILE A 167 -13.56 15.93 -8.29
C ILE A 167 -12.05 15.69 -8.44
N VAL A 168 -11.36 16.56 -9.16
CA VAL A 168 -9.90 16.43 -9.34
C VAL A 168 -9.18 16.58 -8.01
N LEU A 169 -9.52 17.59 -7.21
CA LEU A 169 -8.83 17.91 -5.96
C LEU A 169 -9.04 16.87 -4.85
N LEU A 170 -10.26 16.34 -4.71
CA LEU A 170 -10.66 15.53 -3.57
C LEU A 170 -10.84 14.04 -3.90
N TYR A 171 -10.79 13.65 -5.18
CA TYR A 171 -10.83 12.25 -5.61
C TYR A 171 -9.64 11.87 -6.49
N GLY A 172 -9.43 12.57 -7.62
CA GLY A 172 -8.39 12.21 -8.59
C GLY A 172 -6.96 12.37 -8.06
N MET A 173 -6.61 13.54 -7.53
CA MET A 173 -5.27 13.82 -7.00
C MET A 173 -4.92 12.95 -5.79
N PRO A 174 -5.81 12.73 -4.81
CA PRO A 174 -5.54 11.79 -3.72
C PRO A 174 -5.29 10.35 -4.18
N ALA A 175 -6.02 9.86 -5.18
CA ALA A 175 -5.81 8.52 -5.74
C ALA A 175 -4.47 8.39 -6.47
N LEU A 176 -4.07 9.40 -7.25
CA LEU A 176 -2.75 9.43 -7.91
C LEU A 176 -1.61 9.60 -6.90
N GLY A 177 -1.80 10.47 -5.91
CA GLY A 177 -0.85 10.70 -4.82
C GLY A 177 -0.59 9.44 -4.00
N SER A 178 -1.64 8.69 -3.67
CA SER A 178 -1.52 7.44 -2.93
C SER A 178 -0.84 6.34 -3.74
N SER A 179 -1.09 6.24 -5.05
CA SER A 179 -0.32 5.38 -5.96
C SER A 179 1.18 5.72 -5.92
N LEU A 180 1.52 7.01 -6.02
CA LEU A 180 2.91 7.46 -5.97
C LEU A 180 3.56 7.16 -4.61
N GLN A 181 2.82 7.37 -3.51
CA GLN A 181 3.28 7.13 -2.15
C GLN A 181 3.52 5.63 -1.89
N LEU A 182 2.58 4.76 -2.29
CA LEU A 182 2.72 3.30 -2.23
C LEU A 182 3.93 2.85 -3.04
N PHE A 183 4.06 3.31 -4.28
CA PHE A 183 5.21 2.97 -5.12
C PHE A 183 6.52 3.42 -4.49
N TYR A 184 6.62 4.67 -4.03
CA TYR A 184 7.88 5.19 -3.50
C TYR A 184 8.33 4.44 -2.25
N PHE A 185 7.45 4.29 -1.26
CA PHE A 185 7.81 3.69 0.04
C PHE A 185 7.74 2.17 0.07
N GLY A 186 6.84 1.57 -0.71
CA GLY A 186 6.56 0.13 -0.72
C GLY A 186 7.19 -0.63 -1.88
N THR A 187 7.72 0.04 -2.91
CA THR A 187 8.31 -0.63 -4.08
C THR A 187 9.69 -0.07 -4.41
N PHE A 188 9.77 1.18 -4.87
CA PHE A 188 11.01 1.76 -5.37
C PHE A 188 12.10 1.86 -4.30
N ARG A 189 11.84 2.55 -3.18
CA ARG A 189 12.84 2.72 -2.12
C ARG A 189 13.38 1.39 -1.57
N PRO A 190 12.55 0.39 -1.22
CA PRO A 190 13.05 -0.87 -0.68
C PRO A 190 13.78 -1.73 -1.73
N HIS A 191 13.36 -1.70 -3.00
CA HIS A 191 13.85 -2.61 -4.05
C HIS A 191 14.77 -1.97 -5.08
N CYS A 192 15.12 -0.69 -4.97
CA CYS A 192 16.00 -0.04 -5.95
C CYS A 192 17.42 -0.64 -5.94
N HIS A 193 17.92 -1.04 -7.12
CA HIS A 193 19.28 -1.54 -7.28
C HIS A 193 20.20 -0.35 -7.54
N ARG A 194 20.97 0.03 -6.53
CA ARG A 194 21.95 1.11 -6.63
C ARG A 194 23.36 0.54 -6.52
N GLU A 195 24.26 1.09 -7.33
CA GLU A 195 25.68 0.77 -7.22
C GLU A 195 26.19 1.08 -5.79
N GLY A 196 27.00 0.18 -5.24
CA GLY A 196 27.55 0.32 -3.89
C GLY A 196 26.56 0.08 -2.74
N GLN A 197 25.30 -0.30 -3.01
CA GLN A 197 24.32 -0.64 -1.98
C GLN A 197 23.84 -2.08 -2.18
N PRO A 198 24.57 -3.11 -1.72
CA PRO A 198 24.10 -4.49 -1.81
C PRO A 198 22.84 -4.70 -0.96
N PHE A 199 22.08 -5.75 -1.29
CA PHE A 199 20.99 -6.23 -0.44
C PHE A 199 21.54 -7.16 0.64
N ALA A 200 20.85 -7.21 1.77
CA ALA A 200 21.26 -8.05 2.89
C ALA A 200 21.07 -9.55 2.58
N ASP A 201 20.07 -9.89 1.76
CA ASP A 201 19.76 -11.26 1.37
C ASP A 201 19.02 -11.35 0.02
N ARG A 202 18.51 -12.55 -0.30
CA ARG A 202 17.81 -12.87 -1.56
C ARG A 202 16.47 -12.17 -1.75
N HIS A 203 15.87 -11.56 -0.72
CA HIS A 203 14.58 -10.89 -0.87
C HIS A 203 14.72 -9.53 -1.57
N ASN A 204 15.97 -9.08 -1.81
CA ASN A 204 16.28 -7.83 -2.50
C ASN A 204 15.47 -6.64 -1.98
N ALA A 205 15.27 -6.59 -0.66
CA ALA A 205 14.49 -5.58 0.04
C ALA A 205 15.35 -4.86 1.08
N ARG A 206 14.98 -3.62 1.41
CA ARG A 206 15.59 -2.84 2.50
C ARG A 206 14.51 -2.18 3.35
N SER A 207 14.81 -2.03 4.63
CA SER A 207 13.96 -1.28 5.57
C SER A 207 14.51 0.11 5.80
N ASN A 208 13.62 1.08 6.04
CA ASN A 208 14.03 2.41 6.48
C ASN A 208 14.19 2.47 8.01
N ASP A 209 14.87 3.51 8.48
CA ASP A 209 15.11 3.77 9.91
C ASP A 209 14.10 4.75 10.52
N PHE A 210 12.93 4.90 9.91
CA PHE A 210 11.91 5.80 10.43
C PHE A 210 11.36 5.28 11.76
N GLY A 211 11.10 6.20 12.69
CA GLY A 211 10.34 5.90 13.90
C GLY A 211 8.89 5.51 13.58
N THR A 212 8.19 4.93 14.55
CA THR A 212 6.83 4.37 14.37
C THR A 212 5.87 5.35 13.71
N LEU A 213 5.82 6.62 14.14
CA LEU A 213 4.89 7.61 13.59
C LEU A 213 5.19 7.97 12.13
N ALA A 214 6.46 8.20 11.79
CA ALA A 214 6.86 8.49 10.41
C ALA A 214 6.63 7.28 9.49
N SER A 215 6.87 6.07 10.02
CA SER A 215 6.61 4.81 9.34
C SER A 215 5.11 4.60 9.06
N LEU A 216 4.23 4.98 9.99
CA LEU A 216 2.78 5.00 9.81
C LEU A 216 2.36 6.04 8.75
N ALA A 217 2.87 7.26 8.87
CA ALA A 217 2.53 8.37 7.98
C ALA A 217 2.95 8.14 6.52
N THR A 218 4.04 7.39 6.30
CA THR A 218 4.60 7.17 4.97
C THR A 218 3.96 5.99 4.24
N CYS A 219 3.78 4.83 4.89
CA CYS A 219 3.20 3.66 4.23
C CYS A 219 2.66 2.61 5.21
N PHE A 220 2.02 3.02 6.32
CA PHE A 220 1.47 2.09 7.32
C PHE A 220 2.46 0.98 7.71
N HIS A 221 3.70 1.39 7.97
CA HIS A 221 4.81 0.52 8.36
C HIS A 221 5.44 -0.38 7.30
N PHE A 222 5.01 -0.32 6.04
CA PHE A 222 5.67 -1.04 4.94
C PHE A 222 7.06 -0.53 4.57
N GLY A 223 7.47 0.58 5.18
CA GLY A 223 8.87 0.99 5.21
C GLY A 223 9.79 0.00 5.93
N TYR A 224 9.24 -0.88 6.77
CA TYR A 224 9.92 -2.03 7.38
C TYR A 224 9.79 -3.23 6.45
N HIS A 225 10.27 -3.05 5.22
CA HIS A 225 9.98 -3.91 4.09
C HIS A 225 10.74 -5.24 4.13
N LEU A 226 11.97 -5.23 4.63
CA LEU A 226 12.74 -6.47 4.79
C LEU A 226 12.10 -7.39 5.83
N GLU A 227 11.61 -6.83 6.95
CA GLU A 227 10.85 -7.59 7.94
C GLU A 227 9.60 -8.22 7.32
N HIS A 228 8.89 -7.46 6.47
CA HIS A 228 7.73 -7.94 5.73
C HIS A 228 8.07 -9.11 4.79
N HIS A 229 9.16 -9.01 4.02
CA HIS A 229 9.59 -10.10 3.13
C HIS A 229 10.06 -11.33 3.89
N HIS A 230 10.71 -11.18 5.04
CA HIS A 230 11.11 -12.31 5.90
C HIS A 230 9.92 -12.99 6.57
N ARG A 231 8.91 -12.21 6.97
CA ARG A 231 7.74 -12.67 7.73
C ARG A 231 6.46 -12.09 7.13
N PRO A 232 6.03 -12.57 5.94
CA PRO A 232 4.81 -12.10 5.28
C PRO A 232 3.52 -12.47 6.03
N ASP A 233 3.64 -13.27 7.11
CA ASP A 233 2.58 -13.58 8.06
C ASP A 233 2.34 -12.47 9.11
N VAL A 234 3.19 -11.44 9.14
CA VAL A 234 3.06 -10.29 10.05
C VAL A 234 2.15 -9.24 9.43
N PRO A 235 1.00 -8.91 10.07
CA PRO A 235 0.15 -7.84 9.58
C PRO A 235 0.83 -6.48 9.76
N TRP A 236 0.44 -5.50 8.94
CA TRP A 236 1.09 -4.19 8.87
C TRP A 236 1.28 -3.49 10.23
N TRP A 237 0.30 -3.59 11.12
CA TRP A 237 0.31 -2.94 12.43
C TRP A 237 1.28 -3.59 13.43
N ALA A 238 1.75 -4.80 13.15
CA ALA A 238 2.73 -5.53 13.95
C ALA A 238 4.16 -5.41 13.41
N LEU A 239 4.37 -4.87 12.20
CA LEU A 239 5.70 -4.66 11.61
C LEU A 239 6.65 -3.83 12.51
N PRO A 240 6.22 -2.77 13.21
CA PRO A 240 7.11 -2.07 14.14
C PRO A 240 7.66 -2.96 15.26
N ALA A 241 6.85 -3.92 15.75
CA ALA A 241 7.28 -4.86 16.77
C ALA A 241 8.22 -5.93 16.17
N ALA A 242 7.95 -6.39 14.94
CA ALA A 242 8.85 -7.29 14.21
C ALA A 242 10.22 -6.66 13.98
N LYS A 243 10.28 -5.38 13.57
CA LYS A 243 11.53 -4.63 13.43
C LYS A 243 12.31 -4.55 14.75
N ARG A 244 11.64 -4.18 15.86
CA ARG A 244 12.29 -4.15 17.19
C ARG A 244 12.78 -5.51 17.67
N ALA A 245 12.16 -6.59 17.21
CA ALA A 245 12.58 -7.96 17.52
C ALA A 245 13.67 -8.50 16.58
N GLY A 246 14.22 -7.66 15.70
CA GLY A 246 15.32 -8.04 14.79
C GLY A 246 14.91 -8.99 13.68
N VAL A 247 13.63 -9.00 13.25
CA VAL A 247 13.17 -9.88 12.16
C VAL A 247 13.91 -9.62 10.85
N GLY A 248 14.26 -8.37 10.57
CA GLY A 248 15.00 -7.95 9.37
C GLY A 248 16.52 -8.03 9.52
N GLU A 249 17.04 -8.42 10.69
CA GLU A 249 18.48 -8.57 10.88
C GLU A 249 18.95 -9.86 10.19
N VAL A 250 19.77 -9.69 9.16
CA VAL A 250 20.49 -10.79 8.54
C VAL A 250 21.78 -10.98 9.33
N GLU A 251 21.98 -12.16 9.92
CA GLU A 251 23.22 -12.55 10.59
C GLU A 251 24.37 -12.53 9.58
N LEU A 252 24.99 -11.37 9.39
CA LEU A 252 26.29 -11.24 8.74
C LEU A 252 27.37 -11.26 9.84
N ALA A 253 27.99 -12.44 10.00
CA ALA A 253 29.29 -12.67 10.63
C ALA A 253 29.44 -12.57 12.17
N ALA A 254 28.75 -13.44 12.92
CA ALA A 254 29.26 -13.92 14.23
C ALA A 254 30.17 -15.17 14.11
N ARG A 255 30.64 -15.49 12.90
CA ARG A 255 31.51 -16.65 12.62
C ARG A 255 32.77 -16.26 11.82
N VAL A 256 33.65 -15.47 12.43
CA VAL A 256 35.11 -15.66 12.30
C VAL A 256 35.77 -15.19 13.60
N PRO A 257 36.10 -16.08 14.56
CA PRO A 257 37.19 -15.82 15.47
C PRO A 257 38.51 -16.08 14.72
N ALA A 258 39.38 -15.08 14.68
CA ALA A 258 40.82 -15.26 14.49
C ALA A 258 41.52 -14.66 15.71
#